data_AF-A0A917ZIT7-F1
#
_entry.id   AF-A0A917ZIT7-F1
#
_cell.length_a   1.000
_cell.length_b   1.000
_cell.length_c   1.000
_cell.angle_alpha   90.00
_cell.angle_beta   90.00
_cell.angle_gamma   90.00
#
_symmetry.space_group_name_H-M   'P 1'
#
loop_
_entity.id
_entity.type
_entity.pdbx_description
1 polymer ?
#
loop_
_entity_poly.entity_id
_entity_poly.type
_entity_poly.pdbx_seq_one_letter_code
_entity_poly.pdbx_strand_id
1 'polypeptide(L)'
;MKKPLLLGLLMTLPLPALADCALDQAYCRVECEVRHFSDEAAVNGCKARCAVQRAICSTGAGAESAVELGKEGADAAADVTQDAWDNTKSFIKGLSGSETEEEPEDR
;
A
#
# COMPACT_ATOMS: atom_id res chain seq x y z
N MET A 1 -0.53 5.60 -60.57
CA MET A 1 0.63 5.61 -59.65
C MET A 1 0.19 6.15 -58.29
N LYS A 2 0.42 5.37 -57.22
CA LYS A 2 0.88 5.79 -55.87
C LYS A 2 0.00 6.86 -55.18
N LYS A 3 -0.79 6.56 -54.15
CA LYS A 3 -0.30 6.22 -52.79
C LYS A 3 -1.46 5.71 -51.90
N PRO A 4 -1.33 4.55 -51.25
CA PRO A 4 -1.92 4.31 -49.94
C PRO A 4 -0.77 4.26 -48.93
N LEU A 5 -0.38 5.43 -48.42
CA LEU A 5 0.75 5.56 -47.49
C LEU A 5 0.36 6.46 -46.33
N LEU A 6 -0.78 6.15 -45.70
CA LEU A 6 -1.27 6.85 -44.50
C LEU A 6 -1.97 5.90 -43.49
N LEU A 7 -1.89 4.57 -43.67
CA LEU A 7 -2.46 3.60 -42.73
C LEU A 7 -1.42 2.73 -41.99
N GLY A 8 -0.12 3.01 -42.17
CA GLY A 8 0.97 2.20 -41.61
C GLY A 8 1.66 2.76 -40.37
N LEU A 9 1.26 3.94 -39.88
CA LEU A 9 2.02 4.68 -38.85
C LEU A 9 1.30 4.73 -37.49
N LEU A 10 0.72 3.63 -37.04
CA LEU A 10 0.17 3.52 -35.67
C LEU A 10 0.59 2.24 -34.91
N MET A 11 1.45 1.39 -35.47
CA MET A 11 1.79 0.07 -34.90
C MET A 11 3.23 -0.06 -34.38
N THR A 12 3.90 1.05 -34.08
CA THR A 12 5.25 1.04 -33.48
C THR A 12 5.30 1.87 -32.22
N LEU A 13 4.38 1.62 -31.28
CA LEU A 13 4.68 1.91 -29.88
C LEU A 13 5.41 0.68 -29.32
N PRO A 14 6.67 0.80 -28.89
CA PRO A 14 7.32 -0.28 -28.17
C PRO A 14 6.58 -0.47 -26.84
N LEU A 15 5.83 -1.58 -26.72
CA LEU A 15 5.20 -2.03 -25.49
C LEU A 15 6.10 -2.93 -24.56
N PRO A 16 7.43 -3.08 -24.70
CA PRO A 16 8.11 -4.17 -23.99
C PRO A 16 8.24 -3.96 -22.47
N ALA A 17 7.91 -2.80 -21.91
CA ALA A 17 7.97 -2.58 -20.46
C ALA A 17 6.71 -3.00 -19.69
N LEU A 18 5.54 -3.09 -20.35
CA LEU A 18 4.27 -3.35 -19.67
C LEU A 18 4.03 -4.85 -19.41
N ALA A 19 4.72 -5.72 -20.16
CA ALA A 19 4.60 -7.17 -20.00
C ALA A 19 5.37 -7.68 -18.76
N ASP A 20 6.57 -7.14 -18.50
CA ASP A 20 7.41 -7.55 -17.35
C ASP A 20 6.72 -7.21 -16.02
N CYS A 21 6.32 -5.95 -15.82
CA CYS A 21 5.68 -5.53 -14.57
C CYS A 21 4.38 -6.28 -14.24
N ALA A 22 3.62 -6.66 -15.28
CA ALA A 22 2.39 -7.41 -15.09
C ALA A 22 2.63 -8.88 -14.74
N LEU A 23 3.65 -9.48 -15.35
CA LEU A 23 4.09 -10.83 -15.05
C LEU A 23 4.71 -10.92 -13.65
N ASP A 24 5.55 -9.94 -13.27
CA ASP A 24 6.09 -9.80 -11.92
C ASP A 24 4.99 -9.69 -10.87
N GLN A 25 3.94 -8.90 -11.12
CA GLN A 25 2.82 -8.82 -10.18
C GLN A 25 2.09 -10.16 -10.01
N ALA A 26 1.92 -10.92 -11.11
CA ALA A 26 1.28 -12.22 -11.05
C ALA A 26 2.14 -13.22 -10.27
N TYR A 27 3.45 -13.25 -10.54
CA TYR A 27 4.41 -14.11 -9.86
C TYR A 27 4.51 -13.76 -8.36
N CYS A 28 4.67 -12.47 -8.03
CA CYS A 28 4.73 -11.98 -6.65
C CYS A 28 3.48 -12.36 -5.85
N ARG A 29 2.27 -12.24 -6.44
CA ARG A 29 1.03 -12.65 -5.77
C ARG A 29 1.00 -14.15 -5.44
N VAL A 30 1.39 -14.99 -6.39
CA VAL A 30 1.43 -16.45 -6.18
C VAL A 30 2.48 -16.79 -5.11
N GLU A 31 3.64 -16.15 -5.14
CA GLU A 31 4.68 -16.34 -4.13
C GLU A 31 4.18 -15.98 -2.73
N CYS A 32 3.44 -14.87 -2.58
CA CYS A 32 2.83 -14.48 -1.31
C CYS A 32 1.87 -15.55 -0.77
N GLU A 33 1.04 -16.15 -1.64
CA GLU A 33 0.11 -17.21 -1.24
C GLU A 33 0.84 -18.48 -0.82
N VAL A 34 1.93 -18.84 -1.49
CA VAL A 34 2.74 -20.01 -1.14
C VAL A 34 3.55 -19.76 0.14
N ARG A 35 4.14 -18.58 0.33
CA ARG A 35 4.97 -18.27 1.51
C ARG A 35 4.18 -18.00 2.77
N HIS A 36 2.99 -17.40 2.63
CA HIS A 36 2.15 -17.03 3.77
C HIS A 36 0.85 -17.84 3.80
N PHE A 37 0.84 -19.07 3.29
CA PHE A 37 -0.36 -19.92 3.14
C PHE A 37 -1.18 -20.13 4.42
N SER A 38 -0.58 -19.96 5.60
CA SER A 38 -1.23 -20.11 6.91
C SER A 38 -1.63 -18.78 7.58
N ASP A 39 -1.35 -17.63 6.97
CA ASP A 39 -1.55 -16.31 7.57
C ASP A 39 -2.09 -15.30 6.56
N GLU A 40 -3.40 -15.08 6.59
CA GLU A 40 -4.09 -14.20 5.64
C GLU A 40 -3.65 -12.73 5.77
N ALA A 41 -3.30 -12.27 6.97
CA ALA A 41 -2.82 -10.92 7.17
C ALA A 41 -1.46 -10.71 6.49
N ALA A 42 -0.56 -11.69 6.61
CA ALA A 42 0.71 -11.70 5.91
C ALA A 42 0.55 -11.84 4.39
N VAL A 43 -0.39 -12.66 3.91
CA VAL A 43 -0.74 -12.73 2.47
C VAL A 43 -1.18 -11.36 1.96
N ASN A 44 -2.09 -10.70 2.66
CA ASN A 44 -2.62 -9.40 2.23
C ASN A 44 -1.55 -8.30 2.28
N GLY A 45 -0.71 -8.28 3.33
CA GLY A 45 0.42 -7.35 3.41
C GLY A 45 1.45 -7.58 2.29
N CYS A 46 1.73 -8.84 1.97
CA CYS A 46 2.62 -9.21 0.87
C CYS A 46 2.03 -8.80 -0.50
N LYS A 47 0.74 -9.07 -0.73
CA LYS A 47 0.02 -8.64 -1.95
C LYS A 47 0.01 -7.11 -2.11
N ALA A 48 -0.13 -6.36 -1.01
CA ALA A 48 -0.04 -4.91 -1.01
C ALA A 48 1.36 -4.44 -1.46
N ARG A 49 2.44 -5.07 -0.96
CA ARG A 49 3.81 -4.79 -1.45
C ARG A 49 3.98 -5.08 -2.95
N CYS A 50 3.43 -6.19 -3.44
CA CYS A 50 3.45 -6.50 -4.89
C CYS A 50 2.73 -5.43 -5.71
N ALA A 51 1.64 -4.85 -5.20
CA ALA A 51 0.92 -3.77 -5.87
C ALA A 51 1.77 -2.49 -5.95
N VAL A 52 2.49 -2.16 -4.87
CA VAL A 52 3.43 -1.03 -4.85
C VAL A 52 4.60 -1.25 -5.82
N GLN A 53 5.19 -2.46 -5.86
CA GLN A 53 6.24 -2.78 -6.83
C GLN A 53 5.75 -2.65 -8.27
N ARG A 54 4.51 -3.08 -8.56
CA ARG A 54 3.91 -2.87 -9.88
C ARG A 54 3.74 -1.39 -10.18
N ALA A 55 3.29 -0.60 -9.21
CA ALA A 55 3.13 0.84 -9.39
C ALA A 55 4.47 1.47 -9.77
N ILE A 56 5.54 1.21 -8.99
CA ILE A 56 6.91 1.65 -9.24
C ILE A 56 7.40 1.23 -10.64
N CYS A 57 7.20 -0.05 -11.00
CA CYS A 57 7.60 -0.59 -12.30
C CYS A 57 6.83 0.08 -13.46
N SER A 58 5.54 0.41 -13.25
CA SER A 58 4.70 1.05 -14.26
C SER A 58 4.91 2.55 -14.40
N THR A 59 5.32 3.23 -13.33
CA THR A 59 5.55 4.69 -13.33
C THR A 59 7.02 5.04 -13.60
N GLY A 60 7.94 4.07 -13.51
CA GLY A 60 9.38 4.29 -13.65
C GLY A 60 9.97 5.16 -12.53
N ALA A 61 9.16 5.56 -11.55
CA ALA A 61 9.56 6.36 -10.42
C ALA A 61 10.18 5.43 -9.37
N GLY A 62 11.50 5.48 -9.25
CA GLY A 62 12.27 4.70 -8.29
C GLY A 62 11.97 5.08 -6.84
N ALA A 63 12.92 4.81 -5.94
CA ALA A 63 12.80 4.88 -4.47
C ALA A 63 12.02 6.08 -3.89
N GLU A 64 11.96 7.22 -4.57
CA GLU A 64 11.15 8.39 -4.21
C GLU A 64 9.65 8.05 -4.02
N SER A 65 9.04 7.26 -4.93
CA SER A 65 7.62 6.87 -4.77
C SER A 65 7.38 5.90 -3.62
N ALA A 66 8.38 5.07 -3.27
CA ALA A 66 8.29 4.19 -2.11
C ALA A 66 8.40 4.98 -0.80
N VAL A 67 9.20 6.04 -0.76
CA VAL A 67 9.32 6.94 0.39
C VAL A 67 8.05 7.78 0.56
N GLU A 68 7.46 8.29 -0.53
CA GLU A 68 6.21 9.05 -0.45
C GLU A 68 5.04 8.18 0.02
N LEU A 69 4.83 7.01 -0.59
CA LEU A 69 3.79 6.07 -0.14
C LEU A 69 4.05 5.55 1.28
N GLY A 70 5.32 5.40 1.66
CA GLY A 70 5.72 5.00 3.01
C GLY A 70 5.47 6.08 4.05
N LYS A 71 5.71 7.36 3.70
CA LYS A 71 5.40 8.52 4.55
C LYS A 71 3.90 8.71 4.69
N GLU A 72 3.17 8.82 3.58
CA GLU A 72 1.72 8.98 3.59
C GLU A 72 1.02 7.83 4.33
N GLY A 73 1.49 6.59 4.15
CA GLY A 73 0.97 5.44 4.87
C GLY A 73 1.29 5.45 6.37
N ALA A 74 2.47 5.95 6.76
CA ALA A 74 2.87 6.07 8.16
C ALA A 74 2.13 7.21 8.87
N ASP A 75 1.99 8.37 8.23
CA ASP A 75 1.23 9.52 8.73
C ASP A 75 -0.26 9.15 8.88
N ALA A 76 -0.86 8.50 7.87
CA ALA A 76 -2.24 8.02 7.95
C ALA A 76 -2.42 6.95 9.04
N ALA A 77 -1.46 6.05 9.22
CA ALA A 77 -1.50 5.07 10.30
C ALA A 77 -1.36 5.73 11.68
N ALA A 78 -0.55 6.78 11.81
CA ALA A 78 -0.39 7.54 13.04
C ALA A 78 -1.69 8.27 13.42
N ASP A 79 -2.33 8.94 12.45
CA ASP A 79 -3.61 9.64 12.66
C ASP A 79 -4.73 8.68 13.06
N VAL A 80 -4.90 7.55 12.34
CA VAL A 80 -5.89 6.52 12.67
C VAL A 80 -5.62 5.90 14.05
N THR A 81 -4.35 5.70 14.40
CA THR A 81 -3.96 5.18 15.71
C THR A 81 -4.32 6.19 16.80
N GLN A 82 -4.03 7.47 16.60
CA GLN A 82 -4.34 8.53 17.55
C GLN A 82 -5.86 8.68 17.77
N ASP A 83 -6.64 8.73 16.69
CA ASP A 83 -8.11 8.81 16.77
C ASP A 83 -8.71 7.58 17.49
N ALA A 84 -8.19 6.38 17.24
CA ALA A 84 -8.63 5.16 17.91
C ALA A 84 -8.31 5.15 19.41
N TRP A 85 -7.12 5.65 19.81
CA TRP A 85 -6.75 5.82 21.22
C TRP A 85 -7.61 6.88 21.91
N ASP A 86 -7.85 8.03 21.26
CA ASP A 86 -8.66 9.11 21.83
C ASP A 86 -10.14 8.71 21.97
N ASN A 87 -10.69 7.96 21.02
CA ASN A 87 -12.04 7.41 21.13
C ASN A 87 -12.15 6.39 22.28
N THR A 88 -11.17 5.48 22.39
CA THR A 88 -11.11 4.50 23.50
C THR A 88 -11.00 5.18 24.85
N LYS A 89 -10.16 6.22 24.97
CA LYS A 89 -10.03 7.01 26.20
C LYS A 89 -11.33 7.74 26.55
N SER A 90 -12.05 8.26 25.55
CA SER A 90 -13.33 8.95 25.75
C SER A 90 -14.43 7.98 26.19
N PHE A 91 -14.43 6.76 25.67
CA PHE A 91 -15.33 5.69 26.11
C PHE A 91 -15.02 5.21 27.54
N ILE A 92 -13.73 5.00 27.88
CA ILE A 92 -13.31 4.67 29.25
C ILE A 92 -13.67 5.80 30.21
N LYS A 93 -13.47 7.08 29.83
CA LYS A 93 -13.85 8.24 30.65
C LYS A 93 -15.36 8.38 30.83
N GLY A 94 -16.15 7.99 29.83
CA GLY A 94 -17.61 7.90 29.94
C GLY A 94 -18.08 6.76 30.85
N LEU A 95 -17.32 5.67 30.92
CA LEU A 95 -17.57 4.53 31.82
C LEU A 95 -17.03 4.74 33.24
N SER A 96 -15.92 5.47 33.41
CA SER A 96 -15.29 5.73 34.71
C SER A 96 -15.88 6.91 35.48
N GLY A 97 -17.08 7.38 35.07
CA GLY A 97 -17.92 8.31 35.83
C GLY A 97 -18.49 7.73 37.14
N SER A 98 -18.09 6.52 37.53
CA SER A 98 -18.29 5.98 38.88
C SER A 98 -16.98 5.39 39.40
N GLU A 99 -16.28 6.19 40.20
CA GLU A 99 -15.38 5.79 41.29
C GLU A 99 -14.08 5.07 40.87
N THR A 100 -12.97 5.82 40.76
CA THR A 100 -11.95 5.98 41.82
C THR A 100 -10.85 6.90 41.28
N GLU A 101 -10.85 8.14 41.78
CA GLU A 101 -9.70 9.04 41.76
C GLU A 101 -8.62 8.42 42.62
N GLU A 102 -7.38 8.28 42.13
CA GLU A 102 -6.16 8.63 42.87
C GLU A 102 -5.09 9.05 41.84
N GLU A 103 -4.72 10.33 41.92
CA GLU A 103 -3.61 10.98 41.21
C GLU A 103 -2.30 10.79 42.03
N PRO A 104 -1.18 11.50 41.76
CA PRO A 104 0.09 11.01 41.21
C PRO A 104 1.24 10.92 42.25
N GLU A 105 2.40 10.33 41.91
CA GLU A 105 3.65 10.74 42.56
C GLU A 105 4.87 10.66 41.63
N ASP A 106 5.56 11.80 41.60
CA ASP A 106 6.80 12.19 40.95
C ASP A 106 8.01 11.58 41.71
N ARG A 107 8.83 10.75 41.06
CA ARG A 107 10.24 10.50 41.43
C ARG A 107 11.03 9.86 40.30
#